data_AF-F0QTI6-F1
#
_entry.id   AF-F0QTI6-F1
#
_cell.length_a   1.000
_cell.length_b   1.000
_cell.length_c   1.000
_cell.angle_alpha   90.00
_cell.angle_beta   90.00
_cell.angle_gamma   90.00
#
_symmetry.space_group_name_H-M   'P 1'
#
loop_
_entity.id
_entity.type
_entity.pdbx_description
1 polymer ?
#
loop_
_entity_poly.entity_id
_entity_poly.type
_entity_poly.pdbx_seq_one_letter_code
_entity_poly.pdbx_strand_id
1 'polypeptide(L)'
;MTVWSPLWVVPSKCVGEFTVGPFTFITINAEDFAADLLGLFSRCGVLPMIHVPGIARFVIDRNLNARLIARLDNVNEAVVKVGSLGLVRYVFHLASRLNCKGGECIFRGDVSMLDIERFRLRLPIVIKVRLNGKNLVL
;
A
#
# COMPACT_ATOMS: atom_id res chain seq x y z
N MET A 1 -15.71 -9.90 -8.00
CA MET A 1 -14.45 -9.33 -7.47
C MET A 1 -14.43 -7.86 -7.86
N THR A 2 -14.40 -6.95 -6.90
CA THR A 2 -14.16 -5.53 -7.18
C THR A 2 -12.69 -5.38 -7.53
N VAL A 3 -12.38 -5.16 -8.81
CA VAL A 3 -11.00 -4.87 -9.23
C VAL A 3 -10.72 -3.43 -8.84
N TRP A 4 -9.81 -3.21 -7.90
CA TRP A 4 -9.38 -1.87 -7.52
C TRP A 4 -8.45 -1.31 -8.60
N SER A 5 -8.63 -0.03 -8.91
CA SER A 5 -7.74 0.67 -9.84
C SER A 5 -6.31 0.66 -9.30
N PRO A 6 -5.31 0.42 -10.16
CA PRO A 6 -3.92 0.48 -9.77
C PRO A 6 -3.54 1.91 -9.37
N LEU A 7 -2.56 2.01 -8.47
CA LEU A 7 -2.07 3.25 -7.90
C LEU A 7 -0.57 3.37 -8.16
N TRP A 8 -0.12 4.55 -8.56
CA TRP A 8 1.28 4.93 -8.45
C TRP A 8 1.66 5.02 -6.98
N VAL A 9 2.86 4.56 -6.65
CA VAL A 9 3.45 4.75 -5.33
C VAL A 9 4.78 5.46 -5.44
N VAL A 10 4.85 6.60 -4.78
CA VAL A 10 6.02 7.49 -4.76
C VAL A 10 6.41 7.85 -3.32
N PRO A 11 7.61 8.41 -3.08
CA PRO A 11 7.97 8.91 -1.76
C PRO A 11 6.97 9.97 -1.25
N SER A 12 6.66 9.93 0.06
CA SER A 12 5.60 10.76 0.68
C SER A 12 5.77 12.27 0.56
N LYS A 13 6.98 12.74 0.26
CA LYS A 13 7.30 14.17 0.09
C LYS A 13 7.38 14.62 -1.36
N CYS A 14 7.18 13.74 -2.32
CA CYS A 14 7.28 14.10 -3.74
C CYS A 14 6.06 14.91 -4.21
N VAL A 15 4.87 14.35 -3.99
CA VAL A 15 3.56 14.90 -4.36
C VAL A 15 2.54 14.40 -3.32
N GLY A 16 1.33 14.96 -3.24
CA GLY A 16 0.41 14.58 -2.15
C GLY A 16 -1.09 14.78 -2.38
N GLU A 17 -1.83 13.67 -2.30
CA GLU A 17 -3.29 13.60 -2.05
C GLU A 17 -3.65 12.52 -1.00
N PHE A 18 -2.99 11.34 -1.01
CA PHE A 18 -3.13 10.31 0.03
C PHE A 18 -1.77 9.72 0.43
N THR A 19 -1.35 9.94 1.68
CA THR A 19 -0.03 9.54 2.18
C THR A 19 -0.15 8.53 3.32
N VAL A 20 0.63 7.47 3.23
CA VAL A 20 0.72 6.40 4.23
C VAL A 20 2.19 6.12 4.54
N GLY A 21 2.65 6.57 5.71
CA GLY A 21 4.04 6.42 6.14
C GLY A 21 5.03 7.05 5.14
N PRO A 22 5.97 6.28 4.57
CA PRO A 22 6.96 6.81 3.63
C PRO A 22 6.45 6.98 2.20
N PHE A 23 5.18 6.66 1.92
CA PHE A 23 4.64 6.60 0.57
C PHE A 23 3.43 7.52 0.35
N THR A 24 3.34 8.11 -0.85
CA THR A 24 2.11 8.70 -1.39
C THR A 24 1.57 7.80 -2.49
N PHE A 25 0.24 7.65 -2.52
CA PHE A 25 -0.50 6.89 -3.51
C PHE A 25 -1.32 7.81 -4.40
N ILE A 26 -1.26 7.57 -5.71
CA ILE A 26 -1.91 8.40 -6.73
C ILE A 26 -2.61 7.47 -7.69
N THR A 27 -3.84 7.78 -8.08
CA THR A 27 -4.55 7.00 -9.09
C THR A 27 -3.79 7.00 -10.40
N ILE A 28 -3.64 5.84 -11.03
CA ILE A 28 -3.08 5.76 -12.38
C ILE A 28 -4.18 6.13 -13.38
N ASN A 29 -3.93 7.14 -14.23
CA ASN A 29 -4.74 7.35 -15.43
C ASN A 29 -4.20 6.44 -16.56
N ALA A 30 -5.03 5.50 -17.03
CA ALA A 30 -4.62 4.57 -18.08
C ALA A 30 -4.42 5.26 -19.44
N GLU A 31 -5.15 6.34 -19.70
CA GLU A 31 -5.08 7.08 -20.98
C GLU A 31 -3.74 7.84 -21.10
N ASP A 32 -3.18 8.30 -19.98
CA ASP A 32 -1.97 9.12 -19.91
C ASP A 32 -0.79 8.43 -19.21
N PHE A 33 -0.79 7.10 -19.15
CA PHE A 33 0.17 6.31 -18.35
C PHE A 33 1.63 6.73 -18.54
N ALA A 34 2.07 6.93 -19.78
CA ALA A 34 3.46 7.29 -20.08
C ALA A 34 3.80 8.72 -19.64
N ALA A 35 2.86 9.66 -19.81
CA ALA A 35 3.03 11.04 -19.39
C ALA A 35 3.07 11.13 -17.85
N ASP A 36 2.19 10.40 -17.16
CA ASP A 36 2.18 10.28 -15.70
C ASP A 36 3.50 9.71 -15.17
N LEU A 37 3.97 8.62 -15.79
CA LEU A 37 5.21 7.96 -15.40
C LEU A 37 6.42 8.92 -15.52
N LEU A 38 6.56 9.59 -16.66
CA LEU A 38 7.64 10.54 -16.90
C LEU A 38 7.52 11.78 -15.99
N GLY A 39 6.31 12.29 -15.79
CA GLY A 39 6.04 13.41 -14.90
C GLY A 39 6.39 13.10 -13.45
N LEU A 40 6.02 11.91 -12.95
CA LEU A 40 6.41 11.44 -11.62
C LEU A 40 7.90 11.21 -11.52
N PHE A 41 8.55 10.62 -12.52
CA PHE A 41 9.99 10.45 -12.54
C PHE A 41 10.72 11.79 -12.47
N SER A 42 10.30 12.76 -13.28
CA SER A 42 10.89 14.11 -13.30
C SER A 42 10.72 14.85 -11.98
N ARG A 43 9.60 14.67 -11.29
CA ARG A 43 9.31 15.32 -9.99
C ARG A 43 9.98 14.63 -8.81
N CYS A 44 9.94 13.30 -8.79
CA CYS A 44 10.38 12.50 -7.64
C CYS A 44 11.84 12.04 -7.75
N GLY A 45 12.44 12.12 -8.94
CA GLY A 45 13.78 11.60 -9.24
C GLY A 45 13.88 10.07 -9.20
N VAL A 46 12.74 9.37 -9.08
CA VAL A 46 12.67 7.92 -8.97
C VAL A 46 11.48 7.39 -9.78
N LEU A 47 11.65 6.20 -10.38
CA LEU A 47 10.53 5.54 -11.03
C LEU A 47 9.49 5.15 -9.95
N PRO A 48 8.19 5.45 -10.16
CA PRO A 48 7.15 5.04 -9.24
C PRO A 48 7.02 3.51 -9.21
N MET A 49 6.51 3.00 -8.10
CA MET A 49 5.99 1.63 -8.02
C MET A 49 4.52 1.60 -8.43
N ILE A 50 4.00 0.41 -8.72
CA ILE A 50 2.57 0.17 -8.93
C ILE A 50 2.04 -0.64 -7.75
N HIS A 51 0.95 -0.19 -7.15
CA HIS A 51 0.24 -0.92 -6.11
C HIS A 51 -1.18 -1.21 -6.59
N VAL A 52 -1.58 -2.47 -6.50
CA VAL A 52 -2.95 -2.90 -6.80
C VAL A 52 -3.57 -3.35 -5.48
N PRO A 53 -4.53 -2.57 -4.92
CA PRO A 53 -5.11 -2.85 -3.62
C PRO A 53 -5.61 -4.28 -3.47
N GLY A 54 -5.17 -4.95 -2.41
CA GLY A 54 -5.51 -6.34 -2.10
C GLY A 54 -4.88 -7.41 -2.98
N ILE A 55 -4.08 -7.03 -3.99
CA ILE A 55 -3.54 -7.99 -4.95
C ILE A 55 -2.02 -8.04 -4.85
N ALA A 56 -1.33 -6.97 -5.20
CA ALA A 56 0.10 -7.01 -5.40
C ALA A 56 0.75 -5.63 -5.45
N ARG A 57 2.07 -5.63 -5.28
CA ARG A 57 2.94 -4.48 -5.51
C ARG A 57 4.04 -4.83 -6.49
N PHE A 58 4.34 -3.89 -7.38
CA PHE A 58 5.30 -4.02 -8.46
C PHE A 58 6.30 -2.85 -8.44
N VAL A 59 7.53 -3.14 -8.82
CA VAL A 59 8.53 -2.12 -9.14
C VAL A 59 8.65 -2.01 -10.66
N ILE A 60 8.91 -0.80 -11.16
CA ILE A 60 9.31 -0.59 -12.55
C ILE A 60 10.83 -0.64 -12.60
N ASP A 61 11.39 -1.54 -13.42
CA ASP A 61 12.84 -1.64 -13.59
C ASP A 61 13.39 -0.64 -14.61
N ARG A 62 14.71 -0.62 -14.78
CA ARG A 62 15.41 0.28 -15.72
C ARG A 62 15.02 0.06 -17.19
N ASN A 63 14.48 -1.10 -17.53
CA ASN A 63 14.01 -1.45 -18.87
C ASN A 63 12.50 -1.20 -19.00
N LEU A 64 11.89 -0.50 -18.05
CA LEU A 64 10.45 -0.21 -17.97
C LEU A 64 9.56 -1.45 -17.83
N ASN A 65 10.09 -2.57 -17.34
CA ASN A 65 9.28 -3.74 -17.04
C ASN A 65 8.70 -3.66 -15.62
N ALA A 66 7.45 -4.07 -15.47
CA ALA A 66 6.84 -4.27 -14.16
C ALA A 66 7.29 -5.60 -13.56
N ARG A 67 7.90 -5.56 -12.38
CA ARG A 67 8.35 -6.74 -11.64
C ARG A 67 7.61 -6.86 -10.31
N LEU A 68 6.98 -8.01 -10.08
CA LEU A 68 6.30 -8.33 -8.84
C LEU A 68 7.29 -8.31 -7.66
N ILE A 69 6.94 -7.58 -6.58
CA ILE A 69 7.71 -7.57 -5.33
C ILE A 69 6.93 -8.15 -4.14
N ALA A 70 5.60 -8.03 -4.16
CA ALA A 70 4.72 -8.55 -3.12
C ALA A 70 3.43 -9.03 -3.77
N ARG A 71 2.94 -10.19 -3.36
CA ARG A 71 1.57 -10.62 -3.62
C ARG A 71 0.88 -10.84 -2.27
N LEU A 72 -0.36 -10.40 -2.16
CA LEU A 72 -1.12 -10.39 -0.90
C LEU A 72 -2.08 -11.57 -0.77
N ASP A 73 -2.30 -12.31 -1.86
CA ASP A 73 -3.04 -13.57 -1.83
C ASP A 73 -2.41 -14.52 -0.80
N ASN A 74 -3.24 -15.02 0.11
CA ASN A 74 -2.87 -15.94 1.19
C ASN A 74 -1.94 -15.34 2.27
N VAL A 75 -1.81 -14.01 2.34
CA VAL A 75 -1.12 -13.36 3.47
C VAL A 75 -2.11 -13.20 4.62
N ASN A 76 -1.86 -13.95 5.70
CA ASN A 76 -2.77 -14.04 6.83
C ASN A 76 -2.31 -13.29 8.09
N GLU A 77 -1.14 -12.66 8.05
CA GLU A 77 -0.59 -11.90 9.17
C GLU A 77 0.16 -10.66 8.66
N ALA A 78 -0.04 -9.54 9.34
CA ALA A 78 0.69 -8.30 9.09
C ALA A 78 0.92 -7.52 10.38
N VAL A 79 1.98 -6.72 10.43
CA VAL A 79 2.14 -5.67 11.43
C VAL A 79 1.53 -4.38 10.89
N VAL A 80 0.55 -3.86 11.60
CA VAL A 80 -0.16 -2.63 11.26
C VAL A 80 0.30 -1.53 12.21
N LYS A 81 0.80 -0.43 11.65
CA LYS A 81 1.10 0.79 12.43
C LYS A 81 0.00 1.81 12.18
N VAL A 82 -0.72 2.18 13.25
CA VAL A 82 -1.84 3.11 13.19
C VAL A 82 -1.35 4.50 13.61
N GLY A 83 -1.59 5.51 12.77
CA GLY A 83 -1.15 6.88 13.04
C GLY A 83 -1.90 7.58 14.18
N SER A 84 -3.08 7.09 14.57
CA SER A 84 -3.86 7.60 15.72
C SER A 84 -4.71 6.51 16.37
N LEU A 85 -4.87 6.58 17.70
CA LEU A 85 -5.68 5.62 18.47
C LEU A 85 -7.16 5.57 18.03
N GLY A 86 -7.70 6.67 17.48
CA GLY A 86 -9.08 6.76 16.99
C GLY A 86 -9.36 5.88 15.77
N LEU A 87 -8.37 5.65 14.91
CA LEU A 87 -8.48 4.76 13.74
C LEU A 87 -8.52 3.29 14.13
N VAL A 88 -7.99 2.93 15.31
CA VAL A 88 -7.95 1.54 15.79
C VAL A 88 -9.38 0.99 15.91
N ARG A 89 -10.36 1.79 16.36
CA ARG A 89 -11.81 1.40 16.44
C ARG A 89 -12.44 1.07 15.08
N TYR A 90 -12.02 1.72 14.00
CA TYR A 90 -12.47 1.39 12.66
C TYR A 90 -11.85 0.09 12.15
N VAL A 91 -10.56 -0.14 12.43
CA VAL A 91 -9.92 -1.42 12.12
C VAL A 91 -10.48 -2.56 12.99
N PHE A 92 -10.92 -2.27 14.23
CA PHE A 92 -11.55 -3.25 15.13
C PHE A 92 -12.84 -3.86 14.58
N HIS A 93 -13.67 -3.11 13.84
CA HIS A 93 -14.85 -3.69 13.18
C HIS A 93 -14.48 -4.71 12.09
N LEU A 94 -13.29 -4.59 11.50
CA LEU A 94 -12.73 -5.58 10.58
C LEU A 94 -11.96 -6.69 11.31
N ALA A 95 -11.63 -6.49 12.59
CA ALA A 95 -10.65 -7.29 13.31
C ALA A 95 -11.03 -7.50 14.78
N SER A 96 -11.68 -8.62 15.06
CA SER A 96 -11.61 -9.30 16.36
C SER A 96 -10.22 -9.91 16.64
N ARG A 97 -9.17 -9.50 15.91
CA ARG A 97 -7.88 -10.23 15.77
C ARG A 97 -6.64 -9.32 15.84
N LEU A 98 -6.76 -8.13 16.44
CA LEU A 98 -5.63 -7.21 16.64
C LEU A 98 -5.04 -7.36 18.04
N ASN A 99 -3.73 -7.57 18.12
CA ASN A 99 -2.97 -7.48 19.38
C ASN A 99 -1.98 -6.32 19.29
N CYS A 100 -2.23 -5.25 20.05
CA CYS A 100 -1.47 -4.01 19.98
C CYS A 100 -0.50 -3.85 21.16
N LYS A 101 0.75 -3.50 20.86
CA LYS A 101 1.76 -3.14 21.87
C LYS A 101 2.61 -1.99 21.34
N GLY A 102 2.62 -0.86 22.06
CA GLY A 102 3.49 0.27 21.73
C GLY A 102 3.20 0.97 20.38
N GLY A 103 1.93 1.01 19.95
CA GLY A 103 1.53 1.69 18.70
C GLY A 103 1.69 0.86 17.42
N GLU A 104 2.18 -0.37 17.54
CA GLU A 104 2.12 -1.40 16.49
C GLU A 104 1.14 -2.50 16.90
N CYS A 105 0.37 -2.98 15.94
CA CYS A 105 -0.63 -4.03 16.13
C CYS A 105 -0.32 -5.21 15.21
N ILE A 106 -0.33 -6.42 15.76
CA ILE A 106 -0.30 -7.64 14.97
C ILE A 106 -1.74 -7.90 14.52
N PHE A 107 -1.95 -7.88 13.21
CA PHE A 107 -3.20 -8.27 12.56
C PHE A 107 -3.09 -9.72 12.08
N ARG A 108 -4.08 -10.54 12.41
CA ARG A 108 -4.25 -11.90 11.87
C ARG A 108 -5.57 -12.00 11.12
N GLY A 109 -5.55 -12.35 9.85
CA GLY A 109 -6.72 -12.36 8.97
C GLY A 109 -6.31 -12.10 7.52
N ASP A 110 -7.29 -11.96 6.65
CA ASP A 110 -7.06 -11.68 5.22
C ASP A 110 -6.44 -10.28 5.04
N VAL A 111 -5.14 -10.22 4.75
CA VAL A 111 -4.41 -8.96 4.54
C VAL A 111 -4.81 -8.30 3.23
N SER A 112 -5.24 -9.06 2.22
CA SER A 112 -5.76 -8.49 0.98
C SER A 112 -7.01 -7.65 1.26
N MET A 113 -7.92 -8.15 2.10
CA MET A 113 -9.11 -7.41 2.52
C MET A 113 -8.76 -6.17 3.36
N LEU A 114 -7.78 -6.28 4.26
CA LEU A 114 -7.32 -5.13 5.04
C LEU A 114 -6.75 -4.02 4.13
N ASP A 115 -5.96 -4.39 3.12
CA ASP A 115 -5.38 -3.45 2.17
C ASP A 115 -6.47 -2.78 1.30
N ILE A 116 -7.46 -3.53 0.83
CA ILE A 116 -8.63 -3.00 0.14
C ILE A 116 -9.35 -1.95 0.97
N GLU A 117 -9.71 -2.30 2.22
CA GLU A 117 -10.46 -1.40 3.11
C GLU A 117 -9.66 -0.15 3.47
N ARG A 118 -8.33 -0.28 3.60
CA ARG A 118 -7.42 0.85 3.80
C ARG A 118 -7.61 1.91 2.71
N PHE A 119 -7.67 1.52 1.44
CA PHE A 119 -7.87 2.49 0.36
C PHE A 119 -9.32 2.96 0.25
N ARG A 120 -10.29 2.05 0.43
CA ARG A 120 -11.72 2.40 0.41
C ARG A 120 -12.07 3.50 1.41
N LEU A 121 -11.54 3.38 2.63
CA LEU A 121 -11.83 4.29 3.75
C LEU A 121 -10.74 5.36 3.92
N ARG A 122 -9.75 5.43 3.02
CA ARG A 122 -8.58 6.32 3.10
C ARG A 122 -7.90 6.30 4.48
N LEU A 123 -7.70 5.11 5.03
CA LEU A 123 -7.08 4.92 6.34
C LEU A 123 -5.56 5.12 6.24
N PRO A 124 -4.94 6.07 6.96
CA PRO A 124 -3.50 6.28 6.92
C PRO A 124 -2.74 5.26 7.80
N ILE A 125 -2.92 3.97 7.50
CA ILE A 125 -2.28 2.86 8.23
C ILE A 125 -1.17 2.21 7.42
N VAL A 126 -0.02 2.01 8.04
CA VAL A 126 1.11 1.33 7.41
C VAL A 126 0.94 -0.17 7.63
N ILE A 127 0.92 -0.95 6.54
CA ILE A 127 0.85 -2.41 6.60
C ILE A 127 2.24 -2.95 6.29
N LYS A 128 2.83 -3.69 7.23
CA LYS A 128 4.11 -4.38 7.07
C LYS A 128 3.86 -5.87 6.99
N VAL A 129 4.33 -6.51 5.93
CA VAL A 129 4.21 -7.96 5.72
C VAL A 129 5.57 -8.59 5.58
N ARG A 130 5.70 -9.86 5.98
CA ARG A 130 6.89 -10.67 5.71
C ARG A 130 6.60 -11.64 4.58
N LEU A 131 7.23 -11.41 3.42
CA LEU A 131 7.06 -12.24 2.22
C LEU A 131 8.42 -12.73 1.75
N ASN A 132 8.55 -14.04 1.52
CA ASN A 132 9.80 -14.65 1.03
C ASN A 132 11.04 -14.24 1.85
N GLY A 133 10.90 -14.20 3.18
CA GLY A 133 11.96 -13.81 4.11
C GLY A 133 12.28 -12.31 4.18
N LYS A 134 11.57 -11.47 3.43
CA LYS A 134 11.77 -10.01 3.39
C LYS A 134 10.62 -9.28 4.05
N ASN A 135 10.94 -8.22 4.79
CA ASN A 135 9.94 -7.30 5.32
C ASN A 135 9.60 -6.27 4.25
N LEU A 136 8.33 -6.14 3.91
CA LEU A 136 7.83 -5.21 2.92
C LEU A 136 6.80 -4.28 3.55
N VAL A 137 6.86 -3.01 3.17
CA VAL A 137 5.88 -1.99 3.56
C VAL A 137 4.97 -1.75 2.36
N LEU A 138 3.67 -1.99 2.58
CA LEU A 138 2.61 -1.82 1.60
C LEU A 138 1.98 -0.43 1.67
#